data_AF-A0A0B8T412-F1
#
_entry.id   AF-A0A0B8T412-F1
#
_cell.length_a   1.000
_cell.length_b   1.000
_cell.length_c   1.000
_cell.angle_alpha   90.00
_cell.angle_beta   90.00
_cell.angle_gamma   90.00
#
_symmetry.space_group_name_H-M   'P 1'
#
loop_
_entity.id
_entity.type
_entity.pdbx_description
1 polymer ?
#
loop_
_entity_poly.entity_id
_entity_poly.type
_entity_poly.pdbx_seq_one_letter_code
_entity_poly.pdbx_strand_id
1 'polypeptide(L)'
;MSTIKDISEIFPKHLFWDVNPKNLDIQDDKDFIIPRALIATTAETFAEDIQPLEQLYSKTQIVKELQKTKERISNEVCKLVARRYHVRQFLRYQ
;
A
#
# COMPACT_ATOMS: atom_id res chain seq x y z
N MET A 1 -2.95 3.90 20.97
CA MET A 1 -3.09 2.65 20.20
C MET A 1 -4.19 2.88 19.18
N SER A 2 -3.89 2.73 17.89
CA SER A 2 -4.84 3.09 16.82
C SER A 2 -6.04 2.15 16.85
N THR A 3 -7.23 2.70 17.03
CA THR A 3 -8.51 1.99 17.20
C THR A 3 -9.18 1.65 15.87
N ILE A 4 -8.40 1.40 14.81
CA ILE A 4 -8.96 0.95 13.53
C ILE A 4 -9.29 -0.55 13.69
N LYS A 5 -10.58 -0.85 13.80
CA LYS A 5 -11.08 -2.23 13.97
C LYS A 5 -11.40 -2.92 12.65
N ASP A 6 -11.51 -2.16 11.56
CA ASP A 6 -11.88 -2.67 10.25
C ASP A 6 -11.22 -1.80 9.17
N ILE A 7 -10.25 -2.36 8.44
CA ILE A 7 -9.54 -1.60 7.41
C ILE A 7 -10.44 -1.25 6.21
N SER A 8 -11.61 -1.88 6.09
CA SER A 8 -12.57 -1.59 5.03
C SER A 8 -13.31 -0.25 5.20
N GLU A 9 -13.15 0.39 6.36
CA GLU A 9 -13.55 1.78 6.58
C GLU A 9 -12.60 2.78 5.90
N ILE A 10 -11.38 2.32 5.55
CA ILE A 10 -10.31 3.14 4.99
C ILE A 10 -10.07 2.81 3.52
N PHE A 11 -10.08 1.51 3.19
CA PHE A 11 -9.79 1.02 1.85
C PHE A 11 -11.00 0.35 1.20
N PRO A 12 -11.14 0.40 -0.13
CA PRO A 12 -12.17 -0.34 -0.84
C PRO A 12 -12.14 -1.84 -0.56
N LYS A 13 -13.29 -2.42 -0.19
CA LYS A 13 -13.43 -3.84 0.16
C LYS A 13 -12.92 -4.81 -0.89
N HIS A 14 -13.06 -4.47 -2.17
CA HIS A 14 -12.65 -5.33 -3.27
C HIS A 14 -11.13 -5.57 -3.33
N LEU A 15 -10.32 -4.71 -2.69
CA LEU A 15 -8.87 -4.92 -2.59
C LEU A 15 -8.52 -6.11 -1.69
N PHE A 16 -9.40 -6.43 -0.73
CA PHE A 16 -9.21 -7.45 0.30
C PHE A 16 -10.21 -8.62 0.13
N TRP A 17 -10.58 -8.95 -1.10
CA TRP A 17 -11.65 -9.91 -1.42
C TRP A 17 -11.43 -11.34 -0.88
N ASP A 18 -10.18 -11.72 -0.61
CA ASP A 18 -9.72 -13.04 -0.15
C ASP A 18 -9.50 -13.12 1.36
N VAL A 19 -9.70 -12.04 2.11
CA VAL A 19 -9.46 -11.98 3.55
C VAL A 19 -10.56 -11.21 4.27
N ASN A 20 -10.79 -11.47 5.55
CA ASN A 20 -11.69 -10.66 6.37
C ASN A 20 -10.97 -9.38 6.81
N PRO A 21 -11.39 -8.17 6.39
CA PRO A 21 -10.72 -6.91 6.74
C PRO A 21 -10.65 -6.62 8.25
N LYS A 22 -11.53 -7.23 9.06
CA LYS A 22 -11.55 -7.11 10.52
C LYS A 22 -10.45 -7.90 11.23
N ASN A 23 -9.83 -8.85 10.52
CA ASN A 23 -8.77 -9.68 11.07
C ASN A 23 -7.38 -9.10 10.78
N LEU A 24 -7.29 -8.00 10.01
CA LEU A 24 -6.04 -7.37 9.66
C LEU A 24 -5.68 -6.29 10.68
N ASP A 25 -4.51 -6.42 11.28
CA ASP A 25 -3.91 -5.40 12.13
C ASP A 25 -3.09 -4.44 11.26
N ILE A 26 -3.38 -3.14 11.39
CA ILE A 26 -2.74 -2.12 10.58
C ILE A 26 -1.22 -2.04 10.81
N GLN A 27 -0.68 -2.43 11.96
CA GLN A 27 0.77 -2.34 12.22
C GLN A 27 1.48 -3.64 11.85
N ASP A 28 0.87 -4.77 12.20
CA ASP A 28 1.49 -6.08 12.05
C ASP A 28 1.35 -6.60 10.60
N ASP A 29 0.22 -6.35 9.94
CA ASP A 29 -0.07 -6.83 8.57
C ASP A 29 0.25 -5.80 7.47
N LYS A 30 1.10 -4.82 7.77
CA LYS A 30 1.45 -3.73 6.82
C LYS A 30 2.12 -4.24 5.52
N ASP A 31 2.84 -5.36 5.59
CA ASP A 31 3.51 -6.00 4.44
C ASP A 31 2.52 -6.57 3.42
N PHE A 32 1.29 -6.83 3.86
CA PHE A 32 0.15 -7.19 3.05
C PHE A 32 -0.73 -5.98 2.69
N ILE A 33 -1.07 -5.13 3.65
CA ILE A 33 -1.97 -3.98 3.45
C ILE A 33 -1.40 -2.97 2.46
N ILE A 34 -0.13 -2.57 2.62
CA ILE A 34 0.52 -1.54 1.79
C ILE A 34 0.50 -1.91 0.30
N PRO A 35 1.03 -3.07 -0.12
CA PRO A 35 0.97 -3.43 -1.53
C PRO A 35 -0.48 -3.60 -1.99
N ARG A 36 -1.36 -4.20 -1.18
CA ARG A 36 -2.73 -4.47 -1.61
C ARG A 36 -3.55 -3.20 -1.85
N ALA A 37 -3.31 -2.15 -1.07
CA ALA A 37 -3.90 -0.84 -1.29
C ALA A 37 -3.51 -0.20 -2.63
N LEU A 38 -2.35 -0.58 -3.21
CA LEU A 38 -1.82 0.00 -4.45
C LEU A 38 -1.88 -0.95 -5.66
N ILE A 39 -2.46 -2.15 -5.51
CA ILE A 39 -2.43 -3.17 -6.57
C ILE A 39 -3.24 -2.77 -7.81
N ALA A 40 -4.31 -2.00 -7.61
CA ALA A 40 -5.18 -1.51 -8.67
C ALA A 40 -4.90 -0.05 -9.07
N THR A 41 -3.83 0.55 -8.53
CA THR A 41 -3.51 1.96 -8.74
C THR A 41 -2.97 2.22 -10.13
N THR A 42 -3.38 3.35 -10.70
CA THR A 42 -2.88 3.89 -11.98
C THR A 42 -2.18 5.23 -11.75
N ALA A 43 -1.48 5.76 -12.75
CA ALA A 43 -0.90 7.10 -12.67
C ALA A 43 -1.94 8.20 -12.38
N GLU A 44 -3.18 8.01 -12.83
CA GLU A 44 -4.29 8.96 -12.67
C GLU A 44 -4.84 8.94 -11.23
N THR A 45 -5.01 7.74 -10.66
CA THR A 45 -5.58 7.56 -9.31
C THR A 45 -4.55 7.59 -8.19
N PHE A 46 -3.26 7.54 -8.52
CA PHE A 46 -2.17 7.38 -7.54
C PHE A 46 -2.20 8.40 -6.40
N ALA A 47 -2.50 9.66 -6.68
CA ALA A 47 -2.51 10.71 -5.65
C ALA A 47 -3.59 10.45 -4.58
N GLU A 48 -4.72 9.88 -4.97
CA GLU A 48 -5.84 9.55 -4.09
C GLU A 48 -5.57 8.21 -3.39
N ASP A 49 -5.14 7.19 -4.12
CA ASP A 49 -4.91 5.83 -3.60
C ASP A 49 -3.79 5.79 -2.53
N ILE A 50 -2.76 6.63 -2.67
CA ILE A 50 -1.64 6.66 -1.71
C ILE A 50 -1.99 7.41 -0.42
N GLN A 51 -3.00 8.28 -0.43
CA GLN A 51 -3.29 9.18 0.68
C GLN A 51 -3.69 8.44 1.97
N PRO A 52 -4.55 7.41 1.94
CA PRO A 52 -4.86 6.64 3.15
C PRO A 52 -3.63 5.91 3.71
N LEU A 53 -2.72 5.43 2.86
CA LEU A 53 -1.47 4.83 3.32
C LEU A 53 -0.57 5.86 4.02
N GLU A 54 -0.50 7.09 3.51
CA GLU A 54 0.28 8.18 4.13
C GLU A 54 -0.29 8.62 5.48
N GLN A 55 -1.57 8.36 5.76
CA GLN A 55 -2.18 8.61 7.07
C GLN A 55 -1.84 7.51 8.09
N LEU A 56 -1.63 6.27 7.63
CA LEU A 56 -1.41 5.10 8.48
C LEU A 56 0.07 4.76 8.69
N TYR A 57 0.91 5.08 7.71
CA TYR A 57 2.29 4.62 7.63
C TYR A 57 3.25 5.76 7.30
N SER A 58 4.45 5.68 7.86
CA SER A 58 5.55 6.53 7.41
C SER A 58 5.98 6.18 5.99
N LYS A 59 6.52 7.17 5.27
CA LYS A 59 7.11 7.01 3.93
C LYS A 59 8.10 5.84 3.88
N THR A 60 8.92 5.70 4.92
CA THR A 60 9.94 4.64 5.04
C THR A 60 9.30 3.26 5.15
N GLN A 61 8.19 3.11 5.88
CA GLN A 61 7.45 1.84 5.94
C GLN A 61 6.88 1.49 4.57
N ILE A 62 6.21 2.43 3.91
CA ILE A 62 5.61 2.21 2.58
C ILE A 62 6.66 1.74 1.58
N VAL A 63 7.77 2.47 1.46
CA VAL A 63 8.86 2.11 0.54
C VAL A 63 9.46 0.75 0.88
N LYS A 64 9.73 0.49 2.17
CA LYS A 64 10.35 -0.77 2.61
C LYS A 64 9.47 -1.98 2.30
N GLU A 65 8.17 -1.90 2.54
CA GLU A 65 7.27 -3.02 2.27
C GLU A 65 7.07 -3.22 0.76
N LEU A 66 6.98 -2.15 -0.05
CA LEU A 66 6.91 -2.27 -1.50
C LEU A 66 8.19 -2.83 -2.14
N GLN A 67 9.36 -2.60 -1.54
CA GLN A 67 10.62 -3.19 -1.99
C GLN A 67 10.71 -4.70 -1.69
N LYS A 68 10.03 -5.16 -0.65
CA LYS A 68 10.09 -6.55 -0.18
C LYS A 68 8.90 -7.40 -0.59
N THR A 69 7.81 -6.75 -0.99
CA THR A 69 6.53 -7.40 -1.23
C THR A 69 6.66 -8.50 -2.29
N LYS A 70 5.86 -9.56 -2.11
CA LYS A 70 5.68 -10.61 -3.12
C LYS A 70 4.45 -10.38 -3.99
N GLU A 71 3.60 -9.42 -3.62
CA GLU A 71 2.39 -9.05 -4.37
C GLU A 71 2.75 -8.50 -5.76
N ARG A 72 1.81 -8.65 -6.70
CA ARG A 72 1.98 -8.27 -8.11
C ARG A 72 1.74 -6.78 -8.34
N ILE A 73 2.55 -5.94 -7.70
CA ILE A 73 2.52 -4.50 -7.91
C ILE A 73 3.28 -4.14 -9.18
N SER A 74 2.67 -3.28 -10.00
CA SER A 74 3.29 -2.87 -11.26
C SER A 74 4.57 -2.05 -11.00
N ASN A 75 5.55 -2.19 -11.89
CA ASN A 75 6.77 -1.37 -11.85
C ASN A 75 6.48 0.13 -11.97
N GLU A 76 5.37 0.49 -12.60
CA GLU A 76 4.90 1.87 -12.70
C GLU A 76 4.52 2.44 -11.33
N VAL A 77 3.75 1.69 -10.53
CA VAL A 77 3.41 2.08 -9.15
C VAL A 77 4.68 2.26 -8.31
N CYS A 78 5.66 1.35 -8.41
CA CYS A 78 6.94 1.51 -7.71
C CYS A 78 7.66 2.81 -8.09
N LYS A 79 7.64 3.19 -9.38
CA LYS A 79 8.23 4.45 -9.86
C LYS A 79 7.46 5.67 -9.35
N LEU A 80 6.13 5.62 -9.32
CA LEU A 80 5.28 6.69 -8.81
C LEU A 80 5.55 6.95 -7.32
N VAL A 81 5.64 5.88 -6.52
CA VAL A 81 6.01 5.96 -5.10
C VAL A 81 7.42 6.54 -4.92
N ALA A 82 8.39 6.05 -5.69
CA ALA A 82 9.76 6.55 -5.62
C ALA A 82 9.83 8.06 -5.92
N ARG A 83 9.07 8.52 -6.93
CA ARG A 83 8.96 9.93 -7.29
C ARG A 83 8.26 10.75 -6.20
N ARG A 84 7.15 10.25 -5.65
CA ARG A 84 6.36 10.89 -4.58
C ARG A 84 7.19 11.16 -3.33
N TYR A 85 8.10 10.24 -2.99
CA TYR A 85 8.94 10.35 -1.79
C TYR A 85 10.38 10.79 -2.06
N HIS A 86 10.71 11.14 -3.30
CA HIS A 86 12.07 11.55 -3.70
C HIS A 86 13.14 10.52 -3.28
N VAL A 87 12.84 9.23 -3.42
CA VAL A 87 13.77 8.13 -3.14
C VAL A 87 14.28 7.51 -4.44
N ARG A 88 15.35 6.70 -4.34
CA ARG A 88 15.87 5.97 -5.50
C ARG A 88 14.78 5.07 -6.08
N GLN A 89 14.64 5.10 -7.40
CA GLN A 89 13.71 4.20 -8.09
C GLN A 89 14.03 2.74 -7.77
N PHE A 90 12.97 1.97 -7.59
CA PHE A 90 13.02 0.53 -7.39
C PHE A 90 11.95 -0.11 -8.28
N LEU A 91 12.21 -1.34 -8.70
CA LEU A 91 11.33 -2.13 -9.55
C LEU A 91 11.04 -3.44 -8.84
N ARG A 92 9.85 -3.98 -9.07
CA ARG A 92 9.48 -5.31 -8.61
C ARG A 92 9.96 -6.40 -9.58
N TYR A 93 9.77 -6.15 -10.88
CA TYR A 93 10.18 -7.03 -11.97
C TYR A 93 11.40 -6.43 -12.69
N GLN A 94 12.46 -7.21 -12.84
CA GLN A 94 13.66 -6.83 -13.61
C GLN A 94 13.54 -7.32 -15.06
#